data_AF-A0A929UWP2-F1
#
_entry.id   AF-A0A929UWP2-F1
#
_cell.length_a   1.000
_cell.length_b   1.000
_cell.length_c   1.000
_cell.angle_alpha   90.00
_cell.angle_beta   90.00
_cell.angle_gamma   90.00
#
_symmetry.space_group_name_H-M   'P 1'
#
loop_
_entity.id
_entity.type
_entity.pdbx_description
1 polymer ?
#
loop_
_entity_poly.entity_id
_entity_poly.type
_entity_poly.pdbx_seq_one_letter_code
_entity_poly.pdbx_strand_id
1 'polypeptide(L)' 'MKTITLLIPVYNEESILPQLFKRLDEFTKNTPNYQFEFLFINDGSIDKSFSIIAEQ' A
#
# COMPACT_ATOMS: atom_id res chain seq x y z
N MET A 1 5.25 -8.81 -19.08
CA MET A 1 5.96 -8.37 -17.84
C MET A 1 5.61 -9.34 -16.72
N LYS A 2 6.49 -9.54 -15.74
CA LYS A 2 6.17 -10.32 -14.54
C LYS A 2 5.42 -9.42 -13.55
N THR A 3 4.43 -9.98 -12.86
CA THR A 3 3.68 -9.27 -11.81
C THR A 3 4.23 -9.65 -10.44
N ILE A 4 4.40 -8.65 -9.57
CA ILE A 4 4.74 -8.82 -8.15
C ILE A 4 3.61 -8.22 -7.33
N THR A 5 2.96 -9.04 -6.51
CA THR A 5 1.93 -8.59 -5.56
C THR A 5 2.55 -8.46 -4.17
N LEU A 6 2.47 -7.28 -3.58
CA LEU A 6 2.88 -7.02 -2.20
C LEU A 6 1.63 -7.04 -1.31
N LEU A 7 1.56 -8.03 -0.42
CA LEU A 7 0.51 -8.10 0.60
C LEU A 7 0.98 -7.35 1.84
N ILE A 8 0.17 -6.38 2.30
CA ILE A 8 0.50 -5.49 3.40
C ILE A 8 -0.63 -5.57 4.44
N PRO A 9 -0.43 -6.25 5.58
CA PRO A 9 -1.38 -6.18 6.69
C PRO A 9 -1.33 -4.79 7.33
N VAL A 10 -2.49 -4.29 7.74
CA VAL A 10 -2.63 -2.95 8.32
C VAL A 10 -3.48 -3.01 9.58
N TYR A 11 -2.91 -2.57 10.71
CA TYR A 11 -3.60 -2.42 11.98
C TYR A 11 -3.22 -1.09 12.65
N ASN A 12 -4.14 -0.13 12.63
CA ASN A 12 -3.98 1.20 13.23
C ASN A 12 -2.73 1.99 12.75
N GLU A 13 -2.53 2.08 11.44
CA GLU A 13 -1.35 2.70 10.80
C GLU A 13 -1.70 4.02 10.08
N GLU A 14 -2.78 4.71 10.46
CA GLU A 14 -3.29 5.88 9.71
C GLU A 14 -2.22 6.96 9.44
N SER A 15 -1.27 7.14 10.37
CA SER A 15 -0.24 8.17 10.29
C SER A 15 0.86 7.88 9.25
N ILE A 16 1.13 6.61 8.94
CA ILE A 16 2.25 6.21 8.08
C ILE A 16 1.81 5.89 6.64
N LEU A 17 0.53 5.56 6.43
CA LEU A 17 -0.03 5.20 5.12
C LEU A 17 0.30 6.23 4.00
N PRO A 18 0.17 7.56 4.21
CA PRO A 18 0.52 8.52 3.16
C PRO A 18 2.00 8.47 2.74
N GLN A 19 2.90 8.26 3.70
CA GLN A 19 4.33 8.13 3.42
C GLN A 19 4.63 6.80 2.72
N LEU A 20 3.94 5.73 3.10
CA LEU A 20 4.05 4.43 2.46
C LEU A 20 3.63 4.50 0.99
N PHE A 21 2.47 5.06 0.67
CA PHE A 21 1.99 5.20 -0.72
C PHE A 21 3.00 5.96 -1.59
N LYS A 22 3.52 7.10 -1.09
CA LYS A 22 4.55 7.86 -1.81
C LYS A 22 5.79 7.03 -2.12
N ARG A 23 6.27 6.24 -1.16
CA ARG A 23 7.45 5.38 -1.34
C ARG A 23 7.19 4.23 -2.32
N LEU A 24 6.01 3.63 -2.28
CA LEU A 24 5.61 2.57 -3.21
C LEU A 24 5.51 3.11 -4.64
N ASP A 25 4.93 4.30 -4.83
CA ASP A 25 4.89 4.98 -6.12
C ASP A 25 6.29 5.29 -6.68
N GLU A 26 7.19 5.82 -5.84
CA GLU A 26 8.57 6.06 -6.23
C GLU A 26 9.29 4.75 -6.60
N PHE A 27 9.05 3.69 -5.83
CA PHE A 27 9.63 2.37 -6.07
C PHE A 27 9.16 1.75 -7.41
N THR A 28 7.86 1.82 -7.72
CA THR A 28 7.32 1.29 -8.99
C THR A 28 7.86 2.05 -10.19
N LYS A 29 7.93 3.39 -10.12
CA LYS A 29 8.51 4.24 -11.17
C LYS A 29 9.97 3.90 -11.45
N ASN A 30 10.74 3.56 -10.42
CA ASN A 30 12.15 3.19 -10.53
C ASN A 30 12.38 1.73 -10.94
N THR A 31 11.31 0.93 -11.07
CA THR A 31 11.41 -0.51 -11.36
C THR A 31 10.52 -0.92 -12.56
N PRO A 32 10.75 -0.36 -13.76
CA PRO A 32 9.81 -0.46 -14.90
C PRO A 32 9.67 -1.87 -15.50
N ASN A 33 10.55 -2.81 -15.14
CA ASN A 33 10.54 -4.17 -15.70
C ASN A 33 9.46 -5.08 -15.09
N TYR A 34 8.79 -4.63 -14.03
CA TYR A 34 7.76 -5.38 -13.32
C TYR A 34 6.46 -4.59 -13.26
N GLN A 35 5.35 -5.31 -13.25
CA GLN A 35 4.06 -4.78 -12.86
C GLN A 35 3.88 -5.03 -11.36
N PHE A 36 3.44 -4.02 -10.62
CA PHE A 36 3.23 -4.13 -9.19
C PHE A 36 1.75 -4.05 -8.85
N GLU A 37 1.35 -4.85 -7.88
CA GLU A 37 0.04 -4.82 -7.24
C GLU A 37 0.25 -4.71 -5.73
N PHE A 38 -0.52 -3.86 -5.08
CA PHE A 38 -0.47 -3.69 -3.62
C PHE A 38 -1.80 -4.14 -3.03
N LEU A 39 -1.76 -5.17 -2.20
CA LEU A 39 -2.93 -5.74 -1.54
C LEU A 39 -2.87 -5.41 -0.05
N PHE A 40 -3.63 -4.40 0.35
CA PHE A 40 -3.76 -4.01 1.75
C PHE A 40 -4.84 -4.85 2.44
N ILE A 41 -4.48 -5.49 3.55
CA ILE A 41 -5.40 -6.28 4.37
C ILE A 41 -5.63 -5.54 5.69
N ASN A 42 -6.82 -4.97 5.87
CA ASN A 42 -7.18 -4.37 7.15
C ASN A 42 -7.39 -5.46 8.21
N ASP A 43 -6.53 -5.50 9.23
CA ASP A 43 -6.53 -6.48 10.30
C ASP A 43 -7.35 -5.99 11.51
N GLY A 44 -8.52 -5.42 11.24
CA GLY A 44 -9.43 -4.92 12.28
C GLY A 44 -9.03 -3.56 12.87
N SER A 45 -8.43 -2.67 12.08
CA SER A 45 -8.14 -1.29 12.51
C SER A 45 -9.42 -0.59 12.97
N ILE A 46 -9.31 0.17 14.06
CA ILE A 46 -10.40 0.99 14.63
C ILE A 46 -10.19 2.49 14.37
N ASP A 47 -9.03 2.86 13.84
CA ASP A 47 -8.69 4.20 13.38
C ASP A 47 -9.12 4.42 11.91
N LYS A 48 -8.61 5.48 11.26
CA LYS A 48 -8.96 5.79 9.87
C LYS A 48 -8.16 5.02 8.83
N SER A 49 -7.35 4.02 9.20
CA SER A 49 -6.51 3.26 8.26
C SER A 49 -7.31 2.72 7.08
N PHE A 50 -8.48 2.11 7.34
CA PHE A 50 -9.32 1.56 6.29
C PHE A 50 -9.85 2.64 5.33
N SER A 51 -10.31 3.76 5.86
CA SER A 51 -10.80 4.89 5.04
C SER A 51 -9.68 5.46 4.17
N ILE A 52 -8.49 5.64 4.74
CA ILE A 52 -7.32 6.15 4.00
C ILE A 52 -6.94 5.20 2.85
N ILE A 53 -6.97 3.89 3.09
CA ILE A 53 -6.68 2.87 2.05
C ILE A 53 -7.76 2.87 0.96
N ALA A 54 -9.04 3.01 1.33
CA ALA A 54 -10.15 2.96 0.39
C ALA A 54 -10.27 4.21 -0.51
N GLU A 55 -9.67 5.33 -0.10
CA GLU A 55 -9.63 6.59 -0.86
C GLU A 55 -8.45 6.67 -1.86
N GLN A 56 -7.51 5.73 -1.80
CA GLN A 56 -6.28 5.72 -2.60
C GLN A 56 -6.48 5.09 -3.98
#